data_AF-A0A7V9IRP3-F1
#
_entry.id   AF-A0A7V9IRP3-F1
#
_cell.length_a   1.000
_cell.length_b   1.000
_cell.length_c   1.000
_cell.angle_alpha   90.00
_cell.angle_beta   90.00
_cell.angle_gamma   90.00
#
_symmetry.space_group_name_H-M   'P 1'
#
loop_
_entity.id
_entity.type
_entity.pdbx_description
1 polymer ?
#
loop_
_entity_poly.entity_id
_entity_poly.type
_entity_poly.pdbx_seq_one_letter_code
_entity_poly.pdbx_strand_id
1 'polypeptide(L)'
;MDSHQHVHLQEPVRTVLLEAAGRLGIPTRACSADILYCGDFYGQTGTGEPWPEGITVAALERIITSLGTGVTELGCHPGEEDDFESVYCTERTTELEVLCNPKIRQAIEQNSIRLAAFPPAPGLD
;
A
#
# COMPACT_ATOMS: atom_id res chain seq x y z
N MET A 1 11.59 -3.28 1.55
CA MET A 1 11.92 -1.86 1.77
C MET A 1 11.04 -1.01 0.88
N ASP A 2 10.63 0.13 1.38
CA ASP A 2 9.94 1.18 0.64
C ASP A 2 10.49 2.54 1.11
N SER A 3 9.83 3.62 0.71
CA SER A 3 10.12 4.96 1.22
C SER A 3 8.87 5.81 1.16
N HIS A 4 8.79 6.83 2.03
CA HIS A 4 7.76 7.85 1.95
C HIS A 4 7.72 8.47 0.54
N GLN A 5 6.52 8.74 0.03
CA GLN A 5 6.26 9.32 -1.31
C GLN A 5 6.98 8.62 -2.48
N HIS A 6 7.32 7.33 -2.33
CA HIS A 6 8.03 6.56 -3.35
C HIS A 6 9.35 7.18 -3.84
N VAL A 7 10.02 8.01 -3.02
CA VAL A 7 11.30 8.65 -3.41
C VAL A 7 12.38 7.66 -3.84
N HIS A 8 12.32 6.41 -3.37
CA HIS A 8 13.18 5.30 -3.79
C HIS A 8 13.05 4.89 -5.26
N LEU A 9 12.06 5.41 -5.99
CA LEU A 9 11.97 5.20 -7.43
C LEU A 9 12.87 6.16 -8.22
N GLN A 10 13.38 7.21 -7.58
CA GLN A 10 14.17 8.28 -8.21
C GLN A 10 15.63 8.21 -7.79
N GLU A 11 16.54 8.52 -8.71
CA GLU A 11 17.96 8.67 -8.36
C GLU A 11 18.20 9.96 -7.57
N PRO A 12 19.20 9.99 -6.66
CA PRO A 12 20.14 8.90 -6.34
C PRO A 12 19.61 7.88 -5.31
N VAL A 13 18.41 8.10 -4.75
CA VAL A 13 17.85 7.29 -3.66
C VAL A 13 17.62 5.84 -4.10
N ARG A 14 17.19 5.65 -5.35
CA ARG A 14 16.96 4.33 -5.95
C ARG A 14 18.18 3.43 -5.83
N THR A 15 19.34 3.88 -6.31
CA THR A 15 20.58 3.09 -6.24
C THR A 15 20.90 2.71 -4.80
N VAL A 16 20.87 3.68 -3.88
CA VAL A 16 21.21 3.47 -2.47
C VAL A 16 20.25 2.48 -1.80
N LEU A 17 18.94 2.60 -2.02
CA LEU A 17 17.96 1.72 -1.39
C LEU A 17 18.04 0.29 -1.95
N LEU A 18 18.26 0.13 -3.26
CA LEU A 18 18.42 -1.19 -3.87
C LEU A 18 19.68 -1.90 -3.37
N GLU A 19 20.79 -1.18 -3.21
CA GLU A 19 22.01 -1.75 -2.62
C GLU A 19 21.78 -2.19 -1.17
N ALA A 20 21.12 -1.36 -0.36
CA ALA A 20 20.80 -1.71 1.03
C ALA A 20 19.86 -2.92 1.13
N ALA A 21 18.79 -2.93 0.33
CA ALA A 21 17.84 -4.03 0.26
C ALA A 21 18.50 -5.34 -0.20
N GLY A 22 19.41 -5.25 -1.19
CA GLY A 22 20.19 -6.39 -1.67
C GLY A 22 21.11 -6.98 -0.60
N ARG A 23 21.77 -6.14 0.20
CA ARG A 23 22.60 -6.60 1.35
C ARG A 23 21.77 -7.28 2.44
N LEU A 24 20.52 -6.85 2.62
CA LEU A 24 19.58 -7.42 3.59
C LEU A 24 18.77 -8.60 3.03
N GLY A 25 18.89 -8.92 1.74
CA GLY A 25 18.11 -9.99 1.11
C GLY A 25 16.60 -9.77 1.12
N ILE A 26 16.14 -8.51 1.10
CA ILE A 26 14.71 -8.15 1.15
C ILE A 26 14.25 -7.44 -0.14
N PRO A 27 13.01 -7.64 -0.60
CA PRO A 27 12.50 -6.98 -1.79
C PRO A 27 12.32 -5.47 -1.56
N THR A 28 12.40 -4.69 -2.64
CA THR A 28 12.04 -3.26 -2.65
C THR A 28 10.71 -3.07 -3.39
N ARG A 29 9.77 -2.34 -2.79
CA ARG A 29 8.45 -2.02 -3.38
C ARG A 29 8.62 -1.53 -4.82
N ALA A 30 7.76 -2.01 -5.71
CA ALA A 30 7.73 -1.64 -7.14
C ALA A 30 9.06 -1.81 -7.91
N CYS A 31 10.04 -2.53 -7.34
CA CYS A 31 11.33 -2.83 -7.95
C CYS A 31 11.58 -4.34 -8.07
N SER A 32 10.62 -5.17 -7.66
CA SER A 32 10.64 -6.63 -7.84
C SER A 32 9.67 -7.02 -8.95
N ALA A 33 10.03 -8.01 -9.76
CA ALA A 33 9.12 -8.60 -10.75
C ALA A 33 8.07 -9.53 -10.10
N ASP A 34 8.32 -10.00 -8.87
CA ASP A 34 7.47 -10.98 -8.18
C ASP A 34 6.31 -10.35 -7.39
N ILE A 35 6.36 -9.03 -7.16
CA ILE A 35 5.39 -8.29 -6.35
C ILE A 35 4.90 -7.08 -7.15
N LEU A 36 3.62 -7.07 -7.48
CA LEU A 36 2.96 -5.92 -8.09
C LEU A 36 2.58 -4.91 -7.00
N TYR A 37 3.02 -3.67 -7.13
CA TYR A 37 2.52 -2.59 -6.27
C TYR A 37 1.22 -2.01 -6.85
N CYS A 38 0.19 -1.89 -6.02
CA CYS A 38 -1.09 -1.25 -6.34
C CYS A 38 -1.27 -0.02 -5.43
N GLY A 39 -1.29 1.17 -6.02
CA GLY A 39 -1.51 2.44 -5.32
C GLY A 39 -2.93 2.99 -5.48
N ASP A 40 -3.87 2.17 -5.98
CA ASP A 40 -5.17 2.65 -6.44
C ASP A 40 -6.15 2.99 -5.29
N PHE A 41 -5.87 2.54 -4.07
CA PHE A 41 -6.62 2.90 -2.87
C PHE A 41 -6.00 4.17 -2.26
N TYR A 42 -6.36 5.32 -2.82
CA TYR A 42 -5.83 6.61 -2.40
C TYR A 42 -6.87 7.72 -2.57
N GLY A 43 -6.97 8.58 -1.57
CA GLY A 43 -8.01 9.59 -1.41
C GLY A 43 -7.65 10.93 -2.02
N GLN A 44 -6.58 11.00 -2.82
CA GLN A 44 -6.13 12.19 -3.52
C GLN A 44 -5.71 11.85 -4.96
N THR A 45 -5.71 12.85 -5.82
CA THR A 45 -5.13 12.75 -7.17
C THR A 45 -3.61 12.71 -7.11
N GLY A 46 -2.95 12.45 -8.25
CA GLY A 46 -1.48 12.54 -8.35
C GLY A 46 -0.90 13.95 -8.12
N THR A 47 -1.74 14.98 -8.11
CA THR A 47 -1.39 16.38 -7.81
C THR A 47 -1.82 16.82 -6.41
N GLY A 48 -2.41 15.91 -5.62
CA GLY A 48 -2.77 16.14 -4.21
C GLY A 48 -4.15 16.78 -4.00
N GLU A 49 -4.99 16.88 -5.03
CA GLU A 49 -6.38 17.32 -4.82
C GLU A 49 -7.21 16.21 -4.17
N PRO A 50 -8.17 16.53 -3.27
CA PRO A 50 -9.05 15.54 -2.67
C PRO A 50 -9.81 14.71 -3.71
N TRP A 51 -9.82 13.40 -3.50
CA TRP A 51 -10.51 12.40 -4.30
C TRP A 51 -11.12 11.30 -3.39
N PRO A 52 -12.16 11.63 -2.63
CA PRO A 52 -12.75 10.71 -1.64
C PRO A 52 -13.32 9.44 -2.26
N GLU A 53 -13.67 9.45 -3.55
CA GLU A 53 -14.17 8.28 -4.26
C GLU A 53 -13.14 7.15 -4.33
N GLY A 54 -11.84 7.47 -4.28
CA GLY A 54 -10.73 6.51 -4.32
C GLY A 54 -10.59 5.64 -3.06
N ILE A 55 -11.17 6.08 -1.93
CA ILE A 55 -11.05 5.40 -0.63
C ILE A 55 -12.38 4.90 -0.07
N THR A 56 -13.39 4.69 -0.92
CA THR A 56 -14.67 4.12 -0.50
C THR A 56 -14.61 2.59 -0.37
N VAL A 57 -15.57 2.00 0.37
CA VAL A 57 -15.76 0.53 0.40
C VAL A 57 -15.90 -0.04 -1.00
N ALA A 58 -16.71 0.61 -1.85
CA ALA A 58 -16.92 0.19 -3.23
C ALA A 58 -15.64 0.30 -4.07
N ALA A 59 -14.78 1.30 -3.84
CA ALA A 59 -13.50 1.40 -4.51
C ALA A 59 -12.57 0.24 -4.13
N LEU A 60 -12.46 -0.08 -2.84
CA LEU A 60 -11.63 -1.20 -2.38
C LEU A 60 -12.17 -2.56 -2.85
N GLU A 61 -13.49 -2.78 -2.87
CA GLU A 61 -14.11 -3.97 -3.46
C GLU A 61 -13.76 -4.12 -4.96
N ARG A 62 -13.77 -3.02 -5.73
CA ARG A 62 -13.36 -3.04 -7.14
C ARG A 62 -11.89 -3.39 -7.30
N ILE A 63 -11.02 -2.84 -6.46
CA ILE A 63 -9.58 -3.16 -6.49
C ILE A 63 -9.41 -4.66 -6.23
N ILE A 64 -9.99 -5.17 -5.13
CA ILE A 64 -9.91 -6.58 -4.72
C ILE A 64 -10.37 -7.53 -5.84
N THR A 65 -11.51 -7.24 -6.47
CA THR A 65 -12.07 -8.08 -7.54
C THR A 65 -11.31 -7.98 -8.86
N SER A 66 -10.48 -6.94 -9.03
CA SER A 66 -9.63 -6.74 -10.22
C SER A 66 -8.22 -7.32 -10.09
N LEU A 67 -7.82 -7.80 -8.90
CA LEU A 67 -6.47 -8.30 -8.67
C LEU A 67 -6.18 -9.52 -9.55
N GLY A 68 -5.01 -9.48 -10.19
CA GLY A 68 -4.48 -10.61 -10.95
C GLY A 68 -3.94 -11.72 -10.06
N THR A 69 -3.48 -12.81 -10.69
CA THR A 69 -2.73 -13.86 -9.99
C THR A 69 -1.36 -13.34 -9.54
N GLY A 70 -0.83 -13.92 -8.47
CA GLY A 70 0.48 -13.57 -7.92
C GLY A 70 0.39 -12.78 -6.61
N VAL A 71 1.42 -11.99 -6.32
CA VAL A 71 1.50 -11.18 -5.11
C VAL A 71 1.25 -9.71 -5.46
N THR A 72 0.25 -9.11 -4.81
CA THR A 72 0.01 -7.67 -4.87
C THR A 72 0.27 -7.05 -3.51
N GLU A 73 1.04 -5.96 -3.49
CA GLU A 73 1.19 -5.05 -2.36
C GLU A 73 0.25 -3.86 -2.57
N LEU A 74 -0.84 -3.80 -1.80
CA LEU A 74 -1.77 -2.67 -1.81
C LEU A 74 -1.27 -1.56 -0.87
N GLY A 75 -1.00 -0.38 -1.40
CA GLY A 75 -0.72 0.81 -0.61
C GLY A 75 -1.97 1.33 0.11
N CYS A 76 -1.81 1.75 1.36
CA CYS A 76 -2.84 2.41 2.16
C CYS A 76 -2.19 3.28 3.25
N HIS A 77 -2.97 4.16 3.85
CA HIS A 77 -2.55 5.14 4.86
C HIS A 77 -3.54 5.21 6.04
N PRO A 78 -3.99 4.09 6.62
CA PRO A 78 -4.91 4.13 7.75
C PRO A 78 -4.27 4.83 8.96
N GLY A 79 -5.10 5.56 9.70
CA GLY A 79 -4.71 6.23 10.94
C GLY A 79 -5.94 6.83 11.60
N GLU A 80 -5.88 7.00 12.91
CA GLU A 80 -6.85 7.85 13.62
C GLU A 80 -6.53 9.32 13.32
N GLU A 81 -7.44 10.24 13.66
CA GLU A 81 -7.13 11.67 13.56
C GLU A 81 -5.93 11.98 14.45
N ASP A 82 -4.85 12.41 13.82
CA ASP A 82 -3.63 12.81 14.51
C ASP A 82 -3.62 14.33 14.71
N ASP A 83 -3.10 14.80 15.85
CA ASP A 83 -2.92 16.21 16.22
C ASP A 83 -1.82 16.95 15.39
N PHE A 84 -1.45 16.46 14.20
CA PHE A 84 -0.41 17.08 13.36
C PHE A 84 -0.94 17.51 11.99
N GLU A 85 -0.35 18.59 11.46
CA GLU A 85 -0.69 19.11 10.13
C GLU A 85 -0.17 18.16 9.03
N SER A 86 -1.10 17.42 8.43
CA SER A 86 -0.87 16.60 7.24
C SER A 86 -1.82 17.03 6.13
N VAL A 87 -1.33 17.06 4.89
CA VAL A 87 -2.19 17.24 3.71
C VAL A 87 -3.14 16.07 3.46
N TYR A 88 -2.86 14.91 4.07
CA TYR A 88 -3.67 13.69 4.01
C TYR A 88 -4.02 13.31 5.46
N CYS A 89 -5.16 13.79 5.96
CA CYS A 89 -5.52 13.72 7.38
C CYS A 89 -6.85 12.97 7.54
N THR A 90 -7.96 13.60 7.17
CA THR A 90 -9.30 13.00 7.23
C THR A 90 -9.44 11.73 6.39
N GLU A 91 -8.64 11.62 5.33
CA GLU A 91 -8.57 10.44 4.47
C GLU A 91 -8.06 9.21 5.23
N ARG A 92 -7.17 9.38 6.22
CA ARG A 92 -6.60 8.28 7.01
C ARG A 92 -7.65 7.57 7.85
N THR A 93 -8.52 8.35 8.49
CA THR A 93 -9.65 7.84 9.28
C THR A 93 -10.62 7.09 8.39
N THR A 94 -10.92 7.65 7.21
CA THR A 94 -11.79 7.01 6.21
C THR A 94 -11.20 5.69 5.72
N GLU A 95 -9.91 5.67 5.39
CA GLU A 95 -9.21 4.44 5.00
C GLU A 95 -9.26 3.37 6.10
N LEU A 96 -9.03 3.76 7.36
CA LEU A 96 -9.09 2.86 8.50
C LEU A 96 -10.49 2.22 8.63
N GLU A 97 -11.56 3.02 8.58
CA GLU A 97 -12.94 2.53 8.63
C GLU A 97 -13.25 1.55 7.48
N VAL A 98 -12.78 1.87 6.28
CA VAL A 98 -13.02 1.07 5.07
C VAL A 98 -12.26 -0.25 5.13
N LEU A 99 -10.98 -0.24 5.51
CA LEU A 99 -10.15 -1.44 5.68
C LEU A 99 -10.70 -2.38 6.75
N CYS A 100 -11.33 -1.83 7.80
CA CYS A 100 -11.98 -2.59 8.86
C CYS A 100 -13.42 -3.01 8.54
N ASN A 101 -13.99 -2.59 7.40
CA ASN A 101 -15.36 -2.90 7.05
C ASN A 101 -15.56 -4.41 6.78
N PRO A 102 -16.58 -5.07 7.39
CA PRO A 102 -16.83 -6.49 7.18
C PRO A 102 -17.02 -6.92 5.71
N LYS A 103 -17.49 -6.01 4.84
CA LYS A 103 -17.62 -6.30 3.41
C LYS A 103 -16.28 -6.53 2.73
N ILE A 104 -15.22 -5.84 3.16
CA ILE A 104 -13.88 -6.03 2.62
C ILE A 104 -13.33 -7.40 2.97
N ARG A 105 -13.57 -7.87 4.20
CA ARG A 105 -13.26 -9.25 4.59
C ARG A 105 -13.98 -10.26 3.70
N GLN A 106 -15.29 -10.06 3.48
CA GLN A 106 -16.07 -10.93 2.59
C GLN A 106 -15.53 -10.92 1.16
N ALA A 107 -15.16 -9.75 0.63
CA ALA A 107 -14.58 -9.63 -0.71
C ALA A 107 -13.24 -10.37 -0.82
N ILE A 108 -12.35 -10.27 0.17
CA ILE A 108 -11.09 -11.01 0.24
C ILE A 108 -11.36 -12.53 0.20
N GLU A 109 -12.29 -13.01 1.01
CA GLU A 109 -12.66 -14.43 1.10
C GLU A 109 -13.27 -14.95 -0.22
N GLN A 110 -14.21 -14.20 -0.81
CA GLN A 110 -14.87 -14.57 -2.07
C GLN A 110 -13.91 -14.63 -3.26
N ASN A 111 -12.88 -13.78 -3.26
CA ASN A 111 -11.85 -13.76 -4.30
C ASN A 111 -10.67 -14.70 -3.98
N SER A 112 -10.77 -15.53 -2.93
CA SER A 112 -9.73 -16.47 -2.52
C SER A 112 -8.36 -15.81 -2.29
N ILE A 113 -8.36 -14.57 -1.80
CA ILE A 113 -7.14 -13.81 -1.52
C ILE A 113 -6.61 -14.21 -0.15
N ARG A 114 -5.32 -14.52 -0.09
CA ARG A 114 -4.60 -14.73 1.16
C ARG A 114 -3.84 -13.47 1.54
N LEU A 115 -4.18 -12.88 2.67
CA LEU A 115 -3.38 -11.82 3.28
C LEU A 115 -2.02 -12.38 3.75
N ALA A 116 -0.95 -11.63 3.49
CA ALA A 116 0.41 -12.00 3.83
C ALA A 116 1.17 -10.80 4.39
N ALA A 117 2.16 -11.09 5.25
CA ALA A 117 3.12 -10.12 5.72
C ALA A 117 4.45 -10.30 4.97
N PHE A 118 5.24 -9.23 4.88
CA PHE A 118 6.64 -9.37 4.46
C PHE A 118 7.40 -10.19 5.51
N PRO A 119 8.22 -11.17 5.09
CA PRO A 119 9.07 -11.88 6.03
C PRO A 119 10.11 -10.92 6.63
N PRO A 120 10.60 -11.19 7.85
CA PRO A 120 11.74 -10.46 8.39
C PRO A 120 12.96 -10.62 7.47
N ALA A 121 13.87 -9.66 7.50
CA ALA A 121 15.14 -9.81 6.80
C ALA A 121 15.90 -11.01 7.38
N PRO A 122 16.49 -11.87 6.53
CA PRO A 122 17.33 -12.97 6.99
C PRO A 122 18.40 -12.50 7.99
N GLY A 123 18.45 -13.11 9.17
CA GLY A 123 19.48 -12.83 10.19
C GLY A 123 19.21 -11.62 11.09
N LEU A 124 18.00 -11.04 11.05
CA LEU A 124 17.52 -10.11 12.07
C LEU A 124 16.39 -10.80 12.85
N ASP A 125 16.76 -11.40 13.98
CA ASP A 125 15.86 -12.03 14.96
C ASP A 125 15.50 -11.05 16.09
#